data_AF-A0A9X8YLT5-F1
#
_entry.id   AF-A0A9X8YLT5-F1
#
_cell.length_a   1.000
_cell.length_b   1.000
_cell.length_c   1.000
_cell.angle_alpha   90.00
_cell.angle_beta   90.00
_cell.angle_gamma   90.00
#
_symmetry.space_group_name_H-M   'P 1'
#
loop_
_entity.id
_entity.type
_entity.pdbx_description
1 polymer ?
#
loop_
_entity_poly.entity_id
_entity_poly.type
_entity_poly.pdbx_seq_one_letter_code
_entity_poly.pdbx_strand_id
1 'polypeptide(L)'
;EFEPSKAARARDNLTEGGVIDLVEIRVGDALETLRGDLPATVDLLLLDGAKGLYPDILDLLESRLRPGALIVADNADDSPDYL
;
A
#
# COMPACT_ATOMS: atom_id res chain seq x y z
N GLU A 1 3.28 3.56 5.38
CA GLU A 1 4.74 3.85 5.47
C GLU A 1 5.16 3.69 6.92
N PHE A 2 6.12 2.82 7.20
CA PHE A 2 6.53 2.49 8.56
C PHE A 2 7.40 3.60 9.18
N GLU A 3 8.29 4.18 8.40
CA GLU A 3 9.27 5.17 8.88
C GLU A 3 8.67 6.59 8.86
N PRO A 4 8.47 7.25 10.03
CA PRO A 4 7.82 8.57 10.07
C PRO A 4 8.55 9.66 9.28
N SER A 5 9.89 9.58 9.22
CA SER A 5 10.72 10.53 8.47
C SER A 5 10.52 10.40 6.96
N LYS A 6 10.32 9.17 6.45
CA LYS A 6 9.98 8.93 5.04
C LYS A 6 8.57 9.42 4.72
N ALA A 7 7.62 9.16 5.61
CA ALA A 7 6.25 9.63 5.45
C ALA A 7 6.17 11.16 5.40
N ALA A 8 6.91 11.87 6.26
CA ALA A 8 7.00 13.32 6.25
C ALA A 8 7.56 13.83 4.91
N ARG A 9 8.67 13.26 4.44
CA ARG A 9 9.26 13.64 3.15
C ARG A 9 8.35 13.32 1.96
N ALA A 10 7.63 12.20 1.99
CA ALA A 10 6.64 11.88 0.97
C ALA A 10 5.52 12.92 0.93
N ARG A 11 5.05 13.37 2.10
CA ARG A 11 4.04 14.43 2.20
C ARG A 11 4.53 15.75 1.59
N ASP A 12 5.77 16.14 1.88
CA ASP A 12 6.37 17.35 1.32
C ASP A 12 6.45 17.26 -0.21
N ASN A 13 6.96 16.14 -0.75
CA ASN A 13 7.07 15.91 -2.19
C ASN A 13 5.69 15.95 -2.89
N LEU A 14 4.67 15.33 -2.29
CA LEU A 14 3.29 15.33 -2.83
C LEU A 14 2.64 16.72 -2.75
N THR A 15 2.99 17.50 -1.73
CA THR A 15 2.53 18.89 -1.57
C THR A 15 3.18 19.78 -2.63
N GLU A 16 4.49 19.66 -2.85
CA GLU A 16 5.21 20.35 -3.92
C GLU A 16 4.68 19.97 -5.30
N GLY A 17 4.34 18.69 -5.50
CA GLY A 17 3.70 18.19 -6.72
C GLY A 17 2.24 18.63 -6.90
N GLY A 18 1.63 19.27 -5.90
CA GLY A 18 0.26 19.79 -5.99
C GLY A 18 -0.84 18.72 -6.03
N VAL A 19 -0.57 17.51 -5.50
CA VAL A 19 -1.49 16.36 -5.55
C VAL A 19 -1.81 15.76 -4.17
N ILE A 20 -1.35 16.41 -3.09
CA ILE A 20 -1.51 15.90 -1.73
C ILE A 20 -2.97 15.75 -1.31
N ASP A 21 -3.89 16.51 -1.90
CA ASP A 21 -5.34 16.42 -1.68
C ASP A 21 -5.95 15.10 -2.18
N LEU A 22 -5.24 14.36 -3.05
CA LEU A 22 -5.65 13.06 -3.56
C LEU A 22 -5.08 11.88 -2.75
N VAL A 23 -4.23 12.12 -1.75
CA VAL A 23 -3.45 11.07 -1.08
C VAL A 23 -3.70 11.04 0.42
N GLU A 24 -4.05 9.86 0.94
CA GLU A 24 -4.00 9.55 2.36
C GLU A 24 -2.72 8.79 2.71
N ILE A 25 -1.87 9.38 3.56
CA ILE A 25 -0.65 8.73 4.05
C ILE A 25 -0.90 8.15 5.44
N ARG A 26 -0.90 6.82 5.55
CA ARG A 26 -0.97 6.11 6.83
C ARG A 26 0.43 5.74 7.32
N VAL A 27 0.79 6.26 8.49
CA VAL A 27 2.11 6.05 9.13
C VAL A 27 2.01 4.91 10.14
N GLY A 28 2.92 3.95 10.06
CA GLY A 28 2.97 2.76 10.92
C GLY A 28 3.05 1.45 10.15
N ASP A 29 2.86 0.35 10.87
CA ASP A 29 2.81 -1.00 10.31
C ASP A 29 1.66 -1.12 9.31
N ALA A 30 1.94 -1.65 8.12
CA ALA A 30 0.95 -1.84 7.07
C ALA A 30 -0.14 -2.84 7.49
N LEU A 31 0.20 -3.91 8.21
CA LEU A 31 -0.77 -4.92 8.66
C LEU A 31 -1.72 -4.40 9.73
N GLU A 32 -1.36 -3.31 10.42
CA GLU A 32 -2.22 -2.62 11.38
C GLU A 32 -3.05 -1.53 10.67
N THR A 33 -2.38 -0.67 9.91
CA THR A 33 -3.00 0.51 9.29
C THR A 33 -3.98 0.20 8.16
N LEU A 34 -3.89 -0.98 7.55
CA LEU A 34 -4.81 -1.43 6.50
C LEU A 34 -6.01 -2.22 7.02
N ARG A 35 -6.15 -2.46 8.34
CA ARG A 35 -7.29 -3.26 8.87
C ARG A 35 -8.63 -2.53 8.81
N GLY A 36 -8.63 -1.20 8.76
CA GLY A 36 -9.82 -0.38 8.85
C GLY A 36 -9.70 0.90 8.06
N ASP A 37 -10.81 1.63 7.97
CA ASP A 37 -10.91 2.94 7.30
C ASP A 37 -10.41 2.95 5.84
N LEU A 38 -10.56 1.80 5.16
CA LEU A 38 -10.26 1.66 3.75
C LEU A 38 -11.48 2.01 2.89
N PRO A 39 -11.25 2.49 1.65
CA PRO A 39 -12.30 2.55 0.65
C PRO A 39 -13.04 1.22 0.50
N ALA A 40 -14.28 1.30 0.04
CA ALA A 40 -15.09 0.11 -0.24
C ALA A 40 -14.48 -0.78 -1.33
N THR A 41 -13.82 -0.17 -2.31
CA THR A 41 -13.20 -0.88 -3.44
C THR A 41 -11.80 -0.36 -3.73
N VAL A 42 -10.93 -1.27 -4.18
CA VAL A 42 -9.59 -0.99 -4.67
C VAL A 42 -9.51 -1.45 -6.13
N ASP A 43 -9.17 -0.53 -7.03
CA ASP A 43 -9.01 -0.77 -8.46
C ASP A 43 -7.61 -1.25 -8.84
N LEU A 44 -6.60 -0.78 -8.09
CA LEU A 44 -5.19 -1.05 -8.29
C LEU A 44 -4.52 -1.20 -6.93
N LEU A 45 -3.81 -2.30 -6.73
CA LEU A 45 -2.93 -2.52 -5.58
C LEU A 45 -1.48 -2.58 -6.07
N LEU A 46 -0.66 -1.62 -5.62
CA LEU A 46 0.79 -1.65 -5.81
C LEU A 46 1.45 -2.15 -4.51
N LEU A 47 2.11 -3.29 -4.59
CA LEU A 47 2.94 -3.84 -3.53
C LEU A 47 4.40 -3.44 -3.82
N ASP A 48 4.89 -2.45 -3.05
CA ASP A 48 6.28 -2.01 -3.10
C ASP A 48 6.80 -1.61 -1.69
N GLY A 49 6.49 -2.48 -0.72
CA GLY A 49 6.95 -2.34 0.66
C GLY A 49 7.92 -3.44 1.07
N ALA A 50 7.77 -3.93 2.30
CA ALA A 50 8.48 -5.11 2.78
C ALA A 50 8.00 -6.36 2.01
N LYS A 51 8.87 -6.95 1.20
CA LYS A 51 8.53 -8.02 0.24
C LYS A 51 7.94 -9.26 0.94
N GLY A 52 8.47 -9.64 2.10
CA GLY A 52 7.96 -10.76 2.90
C GLY A 52 6.56 -10.58 3.48
N LEU A 53 5.97 -9.38 3.42
CA LEU A 53 4.59 -9.12 3.87
C LEU A 53 3.57 -9.17 2.73
N TYR A 54 3.98 -9.41 1.49
CA TYR A 54 3.08 -9.35 0.34
C TYR A 54 1.88 -10.31 0.45
N PRO A 55 2.05 -11.59 0.85
CA PRO A 55 0.92 -12.49 1.05
C PRO A 55 -0.07 -11.98 2.11
N ASP A 56 0.43 -11.57 3.28
CA ASP A 56 -0.42 -11.09 4.38
C ASP A 56 -1.21 -9.83 4.00
N ILE A 57 -0.57 -8.92 3.26
CA ILE A 57 -1.23 -7.71 2.76
C ILE A 57 -2.30 -8.05 1.72
N LEU A 58 -2.03 -9.03 0.85
CA LEU A 58 -3.01 -9.47 -0.14
C LEU A 58 -4.23 -10.11 0.55
N ASP A 59 -4.02 -11.03 1.49
CA ASP A 59 -5.08 -11.66 2.27
C ASP A 59 -5.95 -10.62 3.00
N LEU A 60 -5.31 -9.58 3.55
CA LEU A 60 -6.02 -8.49 4.23
C LEU A 60 -6.90 -7.66 3.28
N LEU A 61 -6.44 -7.46 2.05
CA LEU A 61 -7.08 -6.55 1.09
C LEU A 61 -7.98 -7.26 0.06
N GLU A 62 -7.90 -8.59 -0.07
CA GLU A 62 -8.56 -9.37 -1.12
C GLU A 62 -10.06 -9.04 -1.22
N SER A 63 -10.75 -8.98 -0.09
CA SER A 63 -12.20 -8.68 -0.03
C SER A 63 -12.59 -7.29 -0.57
N ARG A 64 -11.62 -6.39 -0.73
CA ARG A 64 -11.82 -5.01 -1.23
C ARG A 64 -11.37 -4.86 -2.69
N LEU A 65 -10.67 -5.84 -3.25
CA LEU A 65 -10.30 -5.84 -4.66
C LEU A 65 -11.56 -6.07 -5.49
N ARG A 66 -11.88 -5.12 -6.36
CA ARG A 66 -13.03 -5.32 -7.26
C ARG A 66 -12.71 -6.38 -8.33
N PRO A 67 -13.74 -7.01 -8.94
CA PRO A 67 -13.52 -7.81 -10.14
C PRO A 67 -12.78 -7.00 -11.23
N GLY A 68 -11.66 -7.55 -11.70
CA GLY A 68 -10.78 -6.91 -12.67
C GLY A 68 -9.80 -5.88 -12.09
N ALA A 69 -9.65 -5.81 -10.76
CA ALA A 69 -8.58 -5.05 -10.13
C ALA A 69 -7.20 -5.56 -10.58
N LEU A 70 -6.24 -4.64 -10.70
CA LEU A 70 -4.86 -4.96 -11.06
C LEU A 70 -4.00 -5.01 -9.79
N ILE A 71 -3.19 -6.05 -9.66
CA ILE A 71 -2.16 -6.14 -8.62
C ILE A 71 -0.81 -6.06 -9.33
N VAL A 72 0.05 -5.15 -8.88
CA VAL A 72 1.43 -5.02 -9.34
C VAL A 72 2.32 -5.20 -8.12
N ALA A 73 3.21 -6.19 -8.17
CA ALA A 73 4.18 -6.46 -7.12
C ALA A 73 5.59 -6.24 -7.64
N ASP A 74 6.29 -5.28 -7.03
CA ASP A 74 7.66 -4.94 -7.39
C ASP A 74 8.65 -5.89 -6.72
N ASN A 75 9.70 -6.31 -7.44
CA ASN A 75 10.67 -7.33 -7.00
C ASN A 75 10.01 -8.56 -6.32
N ALA A 76 8.96 -9.10 -6.95
CA ALA A 76 8.20 -10.21 -6.39
C ALA A 76 9.05 -11.48 -6.18
N ASP A 77 10.17 -11.61 -6.89
CA ASP A 77 11.16 -12.67 -6.71
C ASP A 77 11.81 -12.68 -5.31
N ASP A 78 11.82 -11.55 -4.62
CA ASP A 78 12.27 -11.43 -3.22
C ASP A 78 11.17 -11.84 -2.20
N SER A 79 10.01 -12.29 -2.67
CA SER A 79 8.91 -12.81 -1.84
C SER A 79 8.48 -14.20 -2.34
N PRO A 80 9.21 -15.27 -1.99
CA PRO A 80 8.95 -16.61 -2.51
C PRO A 80 7.56 -17.14 -2.18
N ASP A 81 6.99 -16.74 -1.04
CA ASP A 81 5.64 -17.17 -0.62
C ASP A 81 4.52 -16.42 -1.37
N TYR A 82 4.85 -15.35 -2.10
CA TYR A 82 3.92 -14.61 -2.96
C TYR A 82 3.86 -15.14 -4.40
N LEU A 83 4.91 -15.84 -4.87
CA LEU A 83 5.02 -16.39 -6.23
C LEU A 83 4.56 -17.85 -6.33
#